data_AF-A0A6J1TMN8-F1
#
_entry.id   AF-A0A6J1TMN8-F1
#
_cell.length_a   1.000
_cell.length_b   1.000
_cell.length_c   1.000
_cell.angle_alpha   90.00
_cell.angle_beta   90.00
_cell.angle_gamma   90.00
#
_symmetry.space_group_name_H-M   'P 1'
#
loop_
_entity.id
_entity.type
_entity.pdbx_description
1 polymer ?
#
loop_
_entity_poly.entity_id
_entity_poly.type
_entity_poly.pdbx_seq_one_letter_code
_entity_poly.pdbx_strand_id
1 'polypeptide(L)'
;MRAPPLSPVLLAVLVAVLAGGAAAVPAARPGYIECVDSSECGPWECCVLGGGRFSLPRCAPVSDVGDPCRPGAPYGAVQPINTTVVYPDGTVVNLPAVYLHMCPCANGLSCDRPDAVCVAPTEHELNAL
;
A
#
# COMPACT_ATOMS: atom_id res chain seq x y z
N MET A 1 -49.50 38.62 -8.26
CA MET A 1 -48.39 38.13 -7.42
C MET A 1 -47.19 37.92 -8.34
N ARG A 2 -46.16 38.75 -8.25
CA ARG A 2 -44.96 38.73 -9.13
C ARG A 2 -43.84 38.01 -8.38
N ALA A 3 -43.34 36.90 -8.92
CA ALA A 3 -42.19 36.18 -8.36
C ALA A 3 -40.91 37.02 -8.50
N PRO A 4 -40.01 37.03 -7.51
CA PRO A 4 -38.75 37.76 -7.60
C PRO A 4 -37.80 37.12 -8.64
N PRO A 5 -36.95 37.91 -9.33
CA PRO A 5 -36.00 37.39 -10.28
C PRO A 5 -34.93 36.56 -9.55
N LEU A 6 -34.77 35.30 -9.97
CA LEU A 6 -33.69 34.43 -9.49
C LEU A 6 -32.35 35.04 -9.86
N SER A 7 -31.53 35.33 -8.85
CA SER A 7 -30.20 35.92 -9.00
C SER A 7 -29.31 35.02 -9.85
N PRO A 8 -28.57 35.56 -10.85
CA PRO A 8 -27.66 34.77 -11.68
C PRO A 8 -26.55 34.08 -10.86
N VAL A 9 -26.24 34.63 -9.68
CA VAL A 9 -25.31 34.02 -8.71
C VAL A 9 -25.85 32.70 -8.16
N LEU A 10 -27.16 32.62 -7.93
CA LEU A 10 -27.81 31.42 -7.41
C LEU A 10 -27.77 30.27 -8.43
N LEU A 11 -27.93 30.60 -9.72
CA LEU A 11 -27.77 29.62 -10.81
C LEU A 11 -26.33 29.12 -10.91
N ALA A 12 -25.34 30.01 -10.80
CA ALA A 12 -23.93 29.64 -10.91
C ALA A 12 -23.49 28.68 -9.77
N VAL A 13 -23.97 28.91 -8.54
CA VAL A 13 -23.70 28.03 -7.39
C VAL A 13 -24.34 26.65 -7.60
N LEU A 14 -25.58 26.58 -8.10
CA LEU A 14 -26.25 25.31 -8.38
C LEU A 14 -25.53 24.49 -9.46
N VAL A 15 -25.00 25.12 -10.50
CA VAL A 15 -24.24 24.44 -11.56
C VAL A 15 -22.89 23.94 -11.04
N ALA A 16 -22.20 24.69 -10.18
CA ALA A 16 -20.93 24.27 -9.60
C ALA A 16 -21.08 23.06 -8.65
N VAL A 17 -22.19 22.95 -7.93
CA VAL A 17 -22.49 21.80 -7.06
C VAL A 17 -22.81 20.54 -7.86
N LEU A 18 -23.47 20.68 -9.03
CA LEU A 18 -23.80 19.54 -9.89
C LEU A 18 -22.61 19.03 -10.73
N ALA A 19 -21.61 19.88 -10.99
CA ALA A 19 -20.40 19.49 -11.72
C ALA A 19 -19.32 18.85 -10.83
N GLY A 20 -19.48 18.91 -9.51
CA GLY A 20 -18.51 18.40 -8.54
C GLY A 20 -18.70 16.92 -8.22
N GLY A 21 -17.98 16.06 -8.96
CA GLY A 21 -17.55 14.76 -8.44
C GLY A 21 -18.12 13.54 -9.16
N ALA A 22 -17.52 13.19 -10.30
CA ALA A 22 -17.42 11.77 -10.64
C ALA A 22 -16.42 11.15 -9.66
N ALA A 23 -16.90 10.67 -8.50
CA ALA A 23 -16.10 9.79 -7.67
C ALA A 23 -15.79 8.55 -8.50
N ALA A 24 -14.51 8.30 -8.79
CA ALA A 24 -14.09 7.04 -9.40
C ALA A 24 -14.57 5.92 -8.46
N VAL A 25 -15.58 5.17 -8.90
CA VAL A 25 -16.01 3.98 -8.17
C VAL A 25 -14.81 3.03 -8.22
N PRO A 26 -14.16 2.73 -7.07
CA PRO A 26 -13.09 1.75 -7.10
C PRO A 26 -13.67 0.46 -7.66
N ALA A 27 -13.00 -0.12 -8.65
CA ALA A 27 -13.42 -1.39 -9.23
C ALA A 27 -13.67 -2.36 -8.09
N ALA A 28 -14.89 -2.90 -8.00
CA ALA A 28 -15.29 -3.77 -6.90
C ALA A 28 -14.33 -4.96 -6.86
N ARG A 29 -13.41 -4.98 -5.88
CA ARG A 29 -12.46 -6.07 -5.72
C ARG A 29 -13.17 -7.26 -5.06
N PRO A 30 -12.78 -8.51 -5.37
CA PRO A 30 -13.31 -9.66 -4.66
C PRO A 30 -12.97 -9.61 -3.17
N GLY A 31 -13.89 -10.07 -2.31
CA GLY A 31 -13.72 -10.01 -0.86
C GLY A 31 -12.56 -10.86 -0.30
N TYR A 32 -12.01 -11.77 -1.10
CA TYR A 32 -10.83 -12.58 -0.73
C TYR A 32 -9.49 -11.85 -0.94
N ILE A 33 -9.50 -10.69 -1.58
CA ILE A 33 -8.36 -9.78 -1.65
C ILE A 33 -8.45 -8.90 -0.41
N GLU A 34 -7.42 -8.91 0.43
CA GLU A 34 -7.40 -8.14 1.68
C GLU A 34 -6.69 -6.80 1.53
N CYS A 35 -5.67 -6.72 0.66
CA CYS A 35 -5.01 -5.46 0.33
C CYS A 35 -4.55 -5.45 -1.13
N VAL A 36 -4.43 -4.26 -1.72
CA VAL A 36 -3.73 -4.07 -3.01
C VAL A 36 -2.51 -3.15 -2.90
N ASP A 37 -2.42 -2.42 -1.79
CA ASP A 37 -1.37 -1.46 -1.47
C ASP A 37 -1.14 -1.48 0.05
N SER A 38 0.08 -1.19 0.49
CA SER A 38 0.40 -1.17 1.93
C SER A 38 -0.30 -0.04 2.68
N SER A 39 -0.76 1.01 1.99
CA SER A 39 -1.59 2.08 2.56
C SER A 39 -2.99 1.63 3.00
N GLU A 40 -3.42 0.43 2.60
CA GLU A 40 -4.68 -0.17 3.05
C GLU A 40 -4.54 -0.96 4.37
N CYS A 41 -3.30 -1.17 4.85
CA CYS A 41 -3.00 -1.93 6.06
C CYS A 41 -2.79 -1.03 7.28
N GLY A 42 -2.63 -1.64 8.46
CA GLY A 42 -2.31 -0.92 9.69
C GLY A 42 -0.94 -0.20 9.64
N PRO A 43 -0.67 0.70 10.60
CA PRO A 43 0.54 1.53 10.62
C PRO A 43 1.85 0.75 10.78
N TRP A 44 1.79 -0.50 11.23
CA TRP A 44 2.93 -1.41 11.41
C TRP A 44 2.79 -2.65 10.55
N GLU A 45 2.07 -2.53 9.45
CA GLU A 45 1.79 -3.63 8.53
C GLU A 45 2.12 -3.21 7.10
N CYS A 46 2.35 -4.20 6.24
CA CYS A 46 2.48 -4.01 4.82
C CYS A 46 1.63 -5.02 4.06
N CYS A 47 1.32 -4.71 2.80
CA CYS A 47 0.60 -5.63 1.94
C CYS A 47 1.57 -6.66 1.34
N VAL A 48 1.44 -7.93 1.71
CA VAL A 48 2.31 -9.00 1.22
C VAL A 48 1.60 -9.89 0.20
N LEU A 49 2.29 -10.20 -0.89
CA LEU A 49 1.90 -11.22 -1.85
C LEU A 49 2.80 -12.45 -1.68
N GLY A 50 2.19 -13.62 -1.47
CA GLY A 50 2.91 -14.89 -1.44
C GLY A 50 3.53 -15.25 -2.80
N GLY A 51 4.53 -16.13 -2.81
CA GLY A 51 5.15 -16.61 -4.06
C GLY A 51 4.46 -17.81 -4.72
N GLY A 52 3.37 -18.31 -4.13
CA GLY A 52 2.59 -19.42 -4.70
C GLY A 52 1.68 -18.95 -5.84
N ARG A 53 1.24 -19.88 -6.70
CA ARG A 53 0.19 -19.58 -7.68
C ARG A 53 -1.10 -19.21 -6.95
N PHE A 54 -1.79 -18.18 -7.46
CA PHE A 54 -3.04 -17.69 -6.89
C PHE A 54 -2.91 -17.21 -5.43
N SER A 55 -1.70 -16.77 -5.04
CA SER A 55 -1.50 -16.16 -3.72
C SER A 55 -2.43 -14.96 -3.54
N LEU A 56 -3.05 -14.91 -2.37
CA LEU A 56 -3.91 -13.80 -1.98
C LEU A 56 -3.07 -12.76 -1.25
N PRO A 57 -3.13 -11.48 -1.66
CA PRO A 57 -2.46 -10.42 -0.93
C PRO A 57 -3.17 -10.18 0.41
N ARG A 58 -2.39 -10.02 1.47
CA ARG A 58 -2.86 -9.83 2.84
C ARG A 58 -2.01 -8.82 3.60
N CYS A 59 -2.58 -8.22 4.64
CA CYS A 59 -1.78 -7.43 5.55
C CYS A 59 -0.93 -8.36 6.44
N ALA A 60 0.30 -7.96 6.68
CA ALA A 60 1.24 -8.67 7.55
C ALA A 60 2.04 -7.64 8.36
N PRO A 61 2.44 -7.97 9.59
CA PRO A 61 3.29 -7.09 10.38
C PRO A 61 4.65 -6.87 9.71
N VAL A 62 5.22 -5.67 9.89
CA VAL A 62 6.63 -5.40 9.58
C VAL A 62 7.54 -6.21 10.50
N SER A 63 8.73 -6.58 10.03
CA SER A 63 9.68 -7.38 10.80
C SER A 63 10.34 -6.54 11.90
N ASP A 64 10.35 -7.03 13.14
CA ASP A 64 10.98 -6.38 14.29
C ASP A 64 12.40 -6.92 14.54
N VAL A 65 13.10 -6.42 15.55
CA VAL A 65 14.47 -6.84 15.88
C VAL A 65 14.53 -8.36 16.11
N GLY A 66 15.44 -9.02 15.38
CA GLY A 66 15.64 -10.47 15.42
C GLY A 66 14.71 -11.25 14.48
N ASP A 67 13.70 -10.62 13.89
CA ASP A 67 12.85 -11.27 12.89
C ASP A 67 13.61 -11.49 11.58
N PRO A 68 13.26 -12.56 10.85
CA PRO A 68 13.85 -12.81 9.55
C PRO A 68 13.52 -11.67 8.59
N CYS A 69 14.52 -11.32 7.80
CA CYS A 69 14.41 -10.35 6.73
C CYS A 69 15.11 -10.89 5.48
N ARG A 70 14.83 -10.28 4.33
CA ARG A 70 15.47 -10.65 3.08
C ARG A 70 16.58 -9.65 2.77
N PRO A 71 17.86 -10.07 2.74
CA PRO A 71 18.96 -9.20 2.33
C PRO A 71 18.83 -8.78 0.86
N GLY A 72 18.15 -7.66 0.60
CA GLY A 72 18.00 -7.01 -0.71
C GLY A 72 18.85 -5.74 -0.86
N ALA A 73 19.02 -5.20 -2.07
CA ALA A 73 19.87 -4.04 -2.34
C ALA A 73 19.17 -2.68 -2.04
N PRO A 74 19.89 -1.59 -1.69
CA PRO A 74 21.28 -1.52 -1.20
C PRO A 74 21.42 -1.76 0.31
N TYR A 75 20.31 -1.69 1.08
CA TYR A 75 20.30 -1.65 2.55
C TYR A 75 19.45 -2.74 3.19
N GLY A 76 19.29 -3.89 2.53
CA GLY A 76 18.45 -4.96 3.08
C GLY A 76 16.94 -4.68 3.02
N ALA A 77 16.54 -3.54 2.45
CA ALA A 77 15.15 -3.19 2.26
C ALA A 77 14.54 -4.00 1.10
N VAL A 78 13.57 -4.85 1.42
CA VAL A 78 12.62 -5.35 0.41
C VAL A 78 11.96 -4.12 -0.20
N GLN A 79 11.98 -3.98 -1.52
CA GLN A 79 11.26 -2.89 -2.19
C GLN A 79 9.87 -3.40 -2.58
N PRO A 80 8.82 -2.56 -2.46
CA PRO A 80 7.51 -2.91 -2.98
C PRO A 80 7.60 -3.09 -4.49
N ILE A 81 6.87 -4.07 -5.00
CA ILE A 81 6.78 -4.39 -6.42
C ILE A 81 5.43 -3.97 -6.97
N ASN A 82 5.43 -3.58 -8.24
CA ASN A 82 4.22 -3.41 -9.03
C ASN A 82 3.98 -4.68 -9.85
N THR A 83 2.82 -5.30 -9.69
CA THR A 83 2.47 -6.50 -10.42
C THR A 83 0.97 -6.62 -10.66
N THR A 84 0.58 -7.52 -11.55
CA THR A 84 -0.82 -7.84 -11.82
C THR A 84 -0.98 -9.35 -11.69
N VAL A 85 -1.97 -9.78 -10.91
CA VAL A 85 -2.28 -11.19 -10.68
C VAL A 85 -3.61 -11.55 -11.32
N VAL A 86 -3.70 -12.78 -11.80
CA VAL A 86 -4.91 -13.34 -12.41
C VAL A 86 -5.32 -14.58 -11.61
N TYR A 87 -6.56 -14.59 -11.14
CA TYR A 87 -7.15 -15.65 -10.34
C TYR A 87 -7.93 -16.66 -11.18
N PRO A 88 -8.20 -17.89 -10.67
CA PRO A 88 -8.87 -18.94 -11.43
C PRO A 88 -10.30 -18.59 -11.85
N ASP A 89 -10.95 -17.65 -11.17
CA ASP A 89 -12.27 -17.12 -11.50
C ASP A 89 -12.23 -16.08 -12.64
N GLY A 90 -11.05 -15.79 -13.17
CA GLY A 90 -10.83 -14.77 -14.20
C GLY A 90 -10.65 -13.36 -13.65
N THR A 91 -10.70 -13.17 -12.33
CA THR A 91 -10.46 -11.86 -11.72
C THR A 91 -9.01 -11.43 -11.96
N VAL A 92 -8.84 -10.21 -12.47
CA VAL A 92 -7.54 -9.55 -12.63
C VAL A 92 -7.40 -8.46 -11.59
N VAL A 93 -6.33 -8.51 -10.80
CA VAL A 93 -6.07 -7.54 -9.73
C VAL A 93 -4.73 -6.87 -9.95
N ASN A 94 -4.74 -5.54 -10.00
CA ASN A 94 -3.54 -4.73 -10.07
C ASN A 94 -3.02 -4.45 -8.64
N LEU A 95 -1.73 -4.71 -8.41
CA LEU A 95 -1.06 -4.59 -7.13
C LEU A 95 0.11 -3.58 -7.29
N PRO A 96 -0.15 -2.28 -7.15
CA PRO A 96 0.82 -1.24 -7.48
C PRO A 96 2.02 -1.17 -6.52
N ALA A 97 1.84 -1.52 -5.24
CA ALA A 97 2.91 -1.46 -4.23
C ALA A 97 2.72 -2.54 -3.14
N VAL A 98 3.12 -3.77 -3.47
CA VAL A 98 3.07 -4.92 -2.55
C VAL A 98 4.44 -5.54 -2.32
N TYR A 99 4.65 -6.17 -1.18
CA TYR A 99 5.89 -6.84 -0.83
C TYR A 99 5.79 -8.33 -1.13
N LEU A 100 6.86 -8.92 -1.66
CA LEU A 100 6.87 -10.35 -1.96
C LEU A 100 7.33 -11.14 -0.74
N HIS A 101 6.53 -12.13 -0.34
CA HIS A 101 6.73 -13.07 0.78
C HIS A 101 6.69 -12.49 2.21
N MET A 102 7.29 -11.32 2.45
CA MET A 102 7.43 -10.73 3.79
C MET A 102 7.52 -9.21 3.71
N CYS A 103 7.16 -8.56 4.82
CA CYS A 103 7.35 -7.13 4.99
C CYS A 103 8.82 -6.76 5.19
N PRO A 104 9.19 -5.48 4.96
CA PRO A 104 10.51 -5.01 5.31
C PRO A 104 10.67 -4.95 6.84
N CYS A 105 11.90 -4.73 7.30
CA CYS A 105 12.14 -4.37 8.68
C CYS A 105 11.41 -3.07 9.05
N ALA A 106 11.01 -2.94 10.30
CA ALA A 106 10.40 -1.74 10.83
C ALA A 106 11.28 -0.50 10.60
N ASN A 107 10.66 0.67 10.61
CA ASN A 107 11.36 1.94 10.37
C ASN A 107 12.54 2.12 11.32
N GLY A 108 13.70 2.41 10.75
CA GLY A 108 14.93 2.59 11.51
C GLY A 108 15.68 1.30 11.84
N LEU A 109 15.21 0.12 11.39
CA LEU A 109 15.96 -1.12 11.44
C LEU A 109 16.61 -1.42 10.07
N SER A 110 17.72 -2.15 10.11
CA SER A 110 18.43 -2.62 8.91
C SER A 110 18.41 -4.15 8.88
N CYS A 111 18.29 -4.74 7.70
CA CYS A 111 18.40 -6.19 7.57
C CYS A 111 19.88 -6.56 7.54
N ASP A 112 20.35 -7.19 8.62
CA ASP A 112 21.71 -7.69 8.72
C ASP A 112 21.92 -8.79 7.68
N ARG A 113 22.94 -8.61 6.84
CA ARG A 113 23.22 -9.53 5.72
C ARG A 113 23.72 -10.91 6.17
N PRO A 114 24.67 -11.03 7.11
CA PRO A 114 25.15 -12.34 7.53
C PRO A 114 24.08 -13.18 8.22
N ASP A 115 23.30 -12.59 9.12
CA ASP A 115 22.31 -13.33 9.91
C ASP A 115 20.91 -13.32 9.30
N ALA A 116 20.67 -12.48 8.29
CA ALA A 116 19.36 -12.31 7.63
C ALA A 116 18.24 -11.97 8.62
N VAL A 117 18.56 -11.17 9.63
CA VAL A 117 17.62 -10.69 10.65
C VAL A 117 17.63 -9.17 10.75
N CYS A 118 16.51 -8.59 11.16
CA CYS A 118 16.45 -7.15 11.41
C CYS A 118 17.25 -6.79 12.67
N VAL A 119 18.11 -5.79 12.55
CA VAL A 119 18.94 -5.28 13.63
C VAL A 119 18.78 -3.77 13.74
N ALA A 120 18.99 -3.25 14.96
CA ALA A 120 19.14 -1.82 15.15
C ALA A 120 20.42 -1.34 14.45
N PRO A 121 20.44 -0.12 13.86
CA PRO A 121 21.63 0.45 13.25
C PRO A 121 22.71 0.57 14.31
N THR A 122 23.94 0.21 13.94
CA THR A 122 25.07 0.30 14.87
C THR A 122 25.43 1.77 15.11
N GLU A 123 25.93 2.12 16.29
CA GLU A 123 26.29 3.52 16.65
C GLU A 123 27.26 4.18 15.65
N HIS A 124 28.03 3.40 14.89
CA HIS A 124 28.95 3.88 13.87
C HIS A 124 28.23 4.38 12.59
N GLU A 125 27.02 3.90 12.31
CA GLU A 125 26.15 4.43 11.24
C GLU A 125 25.36 5.66 11.70
N LEU A 126 25.06 5.75 13.00
CA LEU A 126 24.39 6.90 13.60
C LEU A 126 25.26 8.18 13.61
N ASN A 127 26.59 8.01 13.64
CA ASN A 127 27.59 9.10 13.63
C ASN A 127 28.09 9.49 12.22
N ALA A 128 27.55 8.87 11.16
CA ALA A 128 27.90 9.15 9.76
C ALA A 128 26.83 9.99 9.02
N LEU A 129 25.82 10.46 9.75
CA LEU A 129 24.80 11.45 9.34
C LEU A 129 25.14 12.82 9.95
#